data_AF-A0A5Z1ED82-F1
#
_entry.id   AF-A0A5Z1ED82-F1
#
_cell.length_a   1.000
_cell.length_b   1.000
_cell.length_c   1.000
_cell.angle_alpha   90.00
_cell.angle_beta   90.00
_cell.angle_gamma   90.00
#
_symmetry.space_group_name_H-M   'P 1'
#
loop_
_entity.id
_entity.type
_entity.pdbx_description
1 polymer ?
#
loop_
_entity_poly.entity_id
_entity_poly.type
_entity_poly.pdbx_seq_one_letter_code
_entity_poly.pdbx_strand_id
1 'polypeptide(L)'
;MKFNLNQKELFNKNIEALDNIPLKESLKEIKSSKFKLILGKDILDINLQNTSDNTFLYENVIDELNTMLNTYNDKYLLYPVLYFYGFGNGILFKALLQNKNHQHIVVFEKDIEIIWTMFHILDFSNELQKNNLIIINTNILSEFDLLNFYKKANSIFLQFSRIYFLELISNYYERYNEEILKLNDTILSTIKISIIQYGNDSIDNLMGIKHFIYNLSKLLTHPHSEIFLKKRYKLSDT
;
A
#
# COMPACT_ATOMS: atom_id res chain seq x y z
N MET A 1 24.72 13.38 4.48
CA MET A 1 24.14 14.06 5.66
C MET A 1 24.66 13.38 6.93
N LYS A 2 24.85 14.09 8.04
CA LYS A 2 25.24 13.48 9.33
C LYS A 2 24.06 13.60 10.31
N PHE A 3 23.50 12.46 10.73
CA PHE A 3 22.43 12.40 11.72
C PHE A 3 22.99 12.26 13.13
N ASN A 4 22.34 12.91 14.09
CA ASN A 4 22.68 12.79 15.51
C ASN A 4 22.19 11.43 16.08
N LEU A 5 22.51 11.15 17.35
CA LEU A 5 22.15 9.87 17.98
C LEU A 5 20.63 9.64 17.98
N ASN A 6 19.87 10.64 18.42
CA ASN A 6 18.40 10.56 18.50
C ASN A 6 17.74 10.29 17.15
N GLN A 7 18.24 10.92 16.07
CA GLN A 7 17.75 10.70 14.71
C GLN A 7 18.03 9.28 14.21
N LYS A 8 19.15 8.68 14.62
CA LYS A 8 19.45 7.26 14.30
C LYS A 8 18.57 6.31 15.10
N GLU A 9 18.32 6.60 16.37
CA GLU A 9 17.37 5.83 17.18
C GLU A 9 15.96 5.89 16.59
N LEU A 10 15.54 7.08 16.15
CA LEU A 10 14.26 7.27 15.48
C LEU A 10 14.15 6.48 14.18
N PHE A 11 15.20 6.51 13.35
CA PHE A 11 15.27 5.70 12.14
C PHE A 11 15.13 4.21 12.46
N ASN A 12 15.87 3.71 13.45
CA ASN A 12 15.77 2.31 13.85
C ASN A 12 14.35 1.95 14.32
N LYS A 13 13.70 2.82 15.10
CA LYS A 13 12.31 2.64 15.54
C LYS A 13 11.34 2.52 14.35
N ASN A 14 11.46 3.38 13.36
CA ASN A 14 10.66 3.32 12.13
C ASN A 14 10.93 2.05 11.32
N ILE A 15 12.19 1.68 11.19
CA ILE A 15 12.65 0.48 10.48
C ILE A 15 12.16 -0.80 11.18
N GLU A 16 12.13 -0.82 12.50
CA GLU A 16 11.59 -1.94 13.28
C GLU A 16 10.09 -2.11 13.06
N ALA A 17 9.34 -1.00 12.99
CA ALA A 17 7.91 -1.00 12.73
C ALA A 17 7.52 -1.29 11.26
N LEU A 18 8.48 -1.26 10.33
CA LEU A 18 8.22 -1.55 8.92
C LEU A 18 8.14 -3.06 8.67
N ASP A 19 6.95 -3.54 8.30
CA ASP A 19 6.68 -4.95 7.97
C ASP A 19 7.28 -5.38 6.62
N ASN A 20 7.49 -4.44 5.68
CA ASN A 20 8.00 -4.72 4.34
C ASN A 20 9.51 -5.04 4.36
N ILE A 21 9.86 -6.33 4.39
CA ILE A 21 11.24 -6.83 4.51
C ILE A 21 12.16 -6.33 3.37
N PRO A 22 11.81 -6.46 2.07
CA PRO A 22 12.68 -5.96 1.00
C PRO A 22 12.99 -4.46 1.10
N LEU A 23 11.97 -3.64 1.42
CA LEU A 23 12.17 -2.19 1.60
C LEU A 23 13.05 -1.90 2.82
N LYS A 24 12.83 -2.64 3.92
CA LYS A 24 13.61 -2.52 5.15
C LYS A 24 15.10 -2.79 4.94
N GLU A 25 15.43 -3.82 4.18
CA GLU A 25 16.82 -4.15 3.81
C GLU A 25 17.41 -3.04 2.92
N SER A 26 16.68 -2.64 1.87
CA SER A 26 17.11 -1.58 0.96
C SER A 26 17.41 -0.26 1.70
N LEU A 27 16.58 0.11 2.69
CA LEU A 27 16.79 1.31 3.50
C LEU A 27 18.02 1.23 4.41
N LYS A 28 18.35 0.05 4.93
CA LYS A 28 19.53 -0.15 5.79
C LYS A 28 20.86 -0.08 5.03
N GLU A 29 20.84 -0.41 3.74
CA GLU A 29 22.04 -0.37 2.90
C GLU A 29 22.45 1.05 2.49
N ILE A 30 21.53 2.02 2.59
CA ILE A 30 21.79 3.41 2.23
C ILE A 30 22.77 4.05 3.22
N LYS A 31 23.93 4.45 2.69
CA LYS A 31 24.98 5.16 3.45
C LYS A 31 24.90 6.69 3.30
N SER A 32 24.41 7.15 2.14
CA SER A 32 24.31 8.56 1.80
C SER A 32 23.12 8.78 0.88
N SER A 33 22.53 9.97 0.96
CA SER A 33 21.42 10.40 0.13
C SER A 33 21.83 11.60 -0.72
N LYS A 34 21.34 11.64 -1.96
CA LYS A 34 21.39 12.81 -2.85
C LYS A 34 20.44 13.92 -2.42
N PHE A 35 19.52 13.65 -1.49
CA PHE A 35 18.58 14.64 -0.97
C PHE A 35 19.17 15.37 0.24
N LYS A 36 19.05 16.69 0.21
CA LYS A 36 19.43 17.59 1.30
C LYS A 36 18.18 18.11 2.00
N LEU A 37 18.12 17.95 3.31
CA LEU A 37 17.07 18.55 4.15
C LEU A 37 17.18 20.06 4.19
N ILE A 38 16.03 20.71 4.02
CA ILE A 38 15.85 22.14 4.18
C ILE A 38 14.74 22.33 5.18
N LEU A 39 15.08 23.03 6.26
CA LEU A 39 14.16 23.36 7.33
C LEU A 39 13.81 24.84 7.18
N GLY A 40 12.52 25.11 7.07
CA GLY A 40 11.98 26.45 7.09
C GLY A 40 11.84 26.99 8.51
N LYS A 41 10.97 27.99 8.66
CA LYS A 41 10.74 28.65 9.95
C LYS A 41 9.84 27.82 10.87
N ASP A 42 8.90 27.08 10.29
CA ASP A 42 7.95 26.24 11.01
C ASP A 42 8.45 24.79 11.06
N ILE A 43 8.04 24.04 12.09
CA ILE A 43 8.34 22.61 12.24
C ILE A 43 7.70 21.80 11.12
N LEU A 44 6.62 22.31 10.52
CA LEU A 44 5.94 21.70 9.38
C LEU A 44 6.56 22.07 8.02
N ASP A 45 7.43 23.09 7.99
CA ASP A 45 8.07 23.58 6.76
C ASP A 45 9.35 22.79 6.50
N ILE A 46 9.19 21.49 6.21
CA ILE A 46 10.28 20.57 5.89
C ILE A 46 10.27 20.27 4.40
N ASN A 47 11.35 20.60 3.71
CA ASN A 47 11.54 20.30 2.30
C ASN A 47 12.80 19.47 2.06
N LEU A 48 12.87 18.83 0.91
CA LEU A 48 14.06 18.14 0.42
C LEU A 48 14.47 18.73 -0.92
N GLN A 49 15.77 18.96 -1.08
CA GLN A 49 16.37 19.37 -2.34
C GLN A 49 17.20 18.22 -2.90
N ASN A 50 16.94 17.83 -4.14
CA ASN A 50 17.80 16.92 -4.87
C ASN A 50 19.10 17.65 -5.25
N THR A 51 20.24 17.18 -4.75
CA THR A 51 21.54 17.83 -4.99
C THR A 51 22.11 17.58 -6.39
N SER A 52 21.56 16.62 -7.15
CA SER A 52 22.01 16.33 -8.51
C SER A 52 21.54 17.37 -9.53
N ASP A 53 20.29 17.86 -9.39
CA ASP A 53 19.68 18.82 -10.32
C ASP A 53 19.17 20.10 -9.63
N ASN A 54 19.44 20.25 -8.33
CA ASN A 54 19.00 21.36 -7.46
C ASN A 54 17.49 21.55 -7.36
N THR A 55 16.68 20.56 -7.76
CA THR A 55 15.22 20.65 -7.69
C THR A 55 14.71 20.41 -6.27
N PHE A 56 13.67 21.14 -5.87
CA PHE A 56 12.97 20.91 -4.60
C PHE A 56 11.80 19.95 -4.80
N LEU A 57 11.41 19.24 -3.73
CA LEU A 57 10.21 18.40 -3.78
C LEU A 57 8.93 19.24 -3.89
N TYR A 58 8.91 20.38 -3.22
CA TYR A 58 7.79 21.33 -3.20
C TYR A 58 8.31 22.73 -3.53
N GLU A 59 7.50 23.53 -4.23
CA GLU A 59 7.76 24.95 -4.45
C GLU A 59 7.45 25.75 -3.19
N ASN A 60 6.28 25.47 -2.58
CA ASN A 60 5.85 26.06 -1.32
C ASN A 60 5.19 25.00 -0.44
N VAL A 61 5.97 24.50 0.54
CA VAL A 61 5.59 23.36 1.37
C VAL A 61 4.26 23.57 2.11
N ILE A 62 4.07 24.75 2.72
CA ILE A 62 2.91 25.02 3.57
C ILE A 62 1.66 25.22 2.72
N ASP A 63 1.75 25.97 1.62
CA ASP A 63 0.60 26.22 0.76
C ASP A 63 0.15 24.94 0.03
N GLU A 64 1.09 24.14 -0.48
CA GLU A 64 0.79 22.84 -1.10
C GLU A 64 0.21 21.85 -0.08
N LEU A 65 0.74 21.81 1.14
CA LEU A 65 0.20 20.96 2.21
C LEU A 65 -1.25 21.37 2.56
N ASN A 66 -1.52 22.66 2.74
CA ASN A 66 -2.84 23.15 3.11
C ASN A 66 -3.87 22.92 2.00
N THR A 67 -3.49 23.14 0.74
CA THR A 67 -4.39 22.90 -0.41
C THR A 67 -4.75 21.42 -0.54
N MET A 68 -3.78 20.52 -0.37
CA MET A 68 -4.02 19.08 -0.34
C MET A 68 -4.93 18.69 0.85
N LEU A 69 -4.62 19.14 2.07
CA LEU A 69 -5.43 18.81 3.24
C LEU A 69 -6.89 19.26 3.11
N ASN A 70 -7.12 20.48 2.62
CA ASN A 70 -8.47 20.96 2.37
C ASN A 70 -9.20 20.09 1.34
N THR A 71 -8.54 19.76 0.23
CA THR A 71 -9.12 18.91 -0.81
C THR A 71 -9.52 17.53 -0.28
N TYR A 72 -8.66 16.90 0.53
CA TYR A 72 -8.93 15.59 1.11
C TYR A 72 -10.00 15.61 2.20
N ASN A 73 -10.02 16.65 3.02
CA ASN A 73 -11.08 16.85 4.02
C ASN A 73 -12.45 17.11 3.37
N ASP A 74 -12.48 17.77 2.21
CA ASP A 74 -13.74 18.09 1.52
C ASP A 74 -14.26 16.90 0.70
N LYS A 75 -13.41 16.29 -0.13
CA LYS A 75 -13.84 15.30 -1.13
C LYS A 75 -13.69 13.85 -0.68
N TYR A 76 -12.67 13.57 0.14
CA TYR A 76 -12.23 12.20 0.39
C TYR A 76 -12.34 11.79 1.86
N LEU A 77 -12.97 12.60 2.72
CA LEU A 77 -13.07 12.40 4.17
C LEU A 77 -13.47 10.99 4.62
N LEU A 78 -14.30 10.31 3.84
CA LEU A 78 -14.86 8.98 4.15
C LEU A 78 -14.15 7.84 3.42
N TYR A 79 -13.09 8.10 2.65
CA TYR A 79 -12.39 7.09 1.88
C TYR A 79 -11.50 6.28 2.82
N PRO A 80 -11.72 4.96 2.98
CA PRO A 80 -10.92 4.15 3.89
C PRO A 80 -9.52 3.83 3.37
N VAL A 81 -9.34 3.86 2.05
CA VAL A 81 -8.07 3.59 1.40
C VAL A 81 -7.71 4.73 0.46
N LEU A 82 -6.49 5.24 0.56
CA LEU A 82 -5.94 6.27 -0.33
C LEU A 82 -4.64 5.78 -0.97
N TYR A 83 -4.40 6.19 -2.22
CA TYR A 83 -3.20 5.80 -2.97
C TYR A 83 -2.46 7.03 -3.46
N PHE A 84 -1.17 7.07 -3.17
CA PHE A 84 -0.28 8.16 -3.56
C PHE A 84 0.95 7.64 -4.29
N TYR A 85 1.40 8.42 -5.25
CA TYR A 85 2.73 8.29 -5.83
C TYR A 85 3.61 9.42 -5.29
N GLY A 86 4.70 9.00 -4.66
CA GLY A 86 5.63 9.84 -3.94
C GLY A 86 5.36 9.90 -2.43
N PHE A 87 6.41 9.70 -1.65
CA PHE A 87 6.41 9.86 -0.20
C PHE A 87 6.50 11.32 0.22
N GLY A 88 7.21 12.14 -0.56
CA GLY A 88 7.41 13.55 -0.24
C GLY A 88 8.12 13.75 1.10
N ASN A 89 7.68 14.73 1.89
CA ASN A 89 8.16 14.93 3.26
C ASN A 89 7.40 14.10 4.32
N GLY A 90 6.37 13.35 3.91
CA GLY A 90 5.55 12.49 4.78
C GLY A 90 4.62 13.22 5.77
N ILE A 91 4.64 14.55 5.84
CA ILE A 91 3.80 15.34 6.77
C ILE A 91 2.33 15.20 6.42
N LEU A 92 2.00 15.18 5.12
CA LEU A 92 0.63 14.97 4.66
C LEU A 92 0.02 13.68 5.24
N PHE A 93 0.77 12.57 5.19
CA PHE A 93 0.26 11.28 5.66
C PHE A 93 0.04 11.28 7.17
N LYS A 94 0.90 11.94 7.95
CA LYS A 94 0.67 12.13 9.38
C LYS A 94 -0.64 12.85 9.64
N ALA A 95 -0.93 13.90 8.90
CA ALA A 95 -2.15 14.67 9.07
C ALA A 95 -3.38 13.87 8.62
N LEU A 96 -3.33 13.21 7.45
CA LEU A 96 -4.43 12.39 6.95
C LEU A 96 -4.75 11.21 7.91
N LEU A 97 -3.74 10.54 8.45
CA LEU A 97 -3.95 9.40 9.36
C LEU A 97 -4.52 9.76 10.74
N GLN A 98 -4.68 11.05 11.06
CA GLN A 98 -5.46 11.48 12.23
C GLN A 98 -6.97 11.25 12.02
N ASN A 99 -7.43 11.21 10.78
CA ASN A 99 -8.80 10.89 10.45
C ASN A 99 -9.06 9.39 10.64
N LYS A 100 -10.01 9.06 11.54
CA LYS A 100 -10.38 7.67 11.87
C LYS A 100 -10.98 6.90 10.69
N ASN A 101 -11.50 7.59 9.67
CA ASN A 101 -12.07 6.95 8.50
C ASN A 101 -10.97 6.42 7.56
N HIS A 102 -9.82 7.08 7.51
CA HIS A 102 -8.67 6.64 6.71
C HIS A 102 -7.99 5.46 7.40
N GLN A 103 -8.24 4.26 6.90
CA GLN A 103 -7.70 3.03 7.46
C GLN A 103 -6.31 2.74 6.90
N HIS A 104 -6.12 2.91 5.59
CA HIS A 104 -4.87 2.63 4.90
C HIS A 104 -4.50 3.72 3.91
N ILE A 105 -3.24 4.15 3.94
CA ILE A 105 -2.62 4.99 2.92
C ILE A 105 -1.51 4.16 2.28
N VAL A 106 -1.63 3.92 0.98
CA VAL A 106 -0.64 3.20 0.18
C VAL A 106 0.20 4.23 -0.58
N VAL A 107 1.51 4.19 -0.38
CA VAL A 107 2.46 5.13 -0.97
C VAL A 107 3.46 4.37 -1.83
N PHE A 108 3.47 4.68 -3.12
CA PHE A 108 4.45 4.17 -4.06
C PHE A 108 5.60 5.17 -4.16
N GLU A 109 6.82 4.74 -3.84
CA GLU A 109 8.00 5.60 -3.90
C GLU A 109 9.10 4.94 -4.71
N LYS A 110 9.71 5.72 -5.60
CA LYS A 110 10.82 5.30 -6.44
C LYS A 110 12.16 5.65 -5.82
N ASP A 111 12.30 6.87 -5.30
CA ASP A 111 13.51 7.37 -4.67
C ASP A 111 13.48 7.07 -3.16
N ILE A 112 13.80 5.83 -2.76
CA ILE A 112 13.76 5.40 -1.34
C ILE A 112 14.70 6.20 -0.41
N GLU A 113 15.65 6.96 -0.97
CA GLU A 113 16.48 7.92 -0.25
C GLU A 113 15.67 9.07 0.41
N ILE A 114 14.50 9.40 -0.14
CA ILE A 114 13.54 10.35 0.44
C ILE A 114 13.01 9.79 1.75
N ILE A 115 12.49 8.55 1.72
CA ILE A 115 12.01 7.83 2.91
C ILE A 115 13.13 7.70 3.94
N TRP A 116 14.32 7.30 3.49
CA TRP A 116 15.49 7.18 4.36
C TRP A 116 15.79 8.49 5.10
N THR A 117 15.76 9.62 4.40
CA THR A 117 15.98 10.93 5.04
C THR A 117 14.87 11.25 6.01
N MET A 118 13.60 11.05 5.63
CA MET A 118 12.45 11.39 6.47
C MET A 118 12.30 10.50 7.70
N PHE A 119 12.67 9.23 7.63
CA PHE A 119 12.64 8.32 8.79
C PHE A 119 13.63 8.71 9.89
N HIS A 120 14.66 9.50 9.58
CA HIS A 120 15.54 10.09 10.59
C HIS A 120 14.95 11.35 11.22
N ILE A 121 13.92 11.95 10.63
CA ILE A 121 13.34 13.24 11.06
C ILE A 121 11.98 13.06 11.73
N LEU A 122 11.12 12.19 11.21
CA LEU A 122 9.75 11.99 11.65
C LEU A 122 9.52 10.56 12.15
N ASP A 123 8.72 10.44 13.21
CA ASP A 123 8.30 9.16 13.78
C ASP A 123 7.04 8.61 13.08
N PHE A 124 7.16 7.53 12.32
CA PHE A 124 6.05 6.81 11.69
C PHE A 124 5.82 5.43 12.33
N SER A 125 6.44 5.12 13.47
CA SER A 125 6.43 3.77 14.02
C SER A 125 5.03 3.24 14.27
N ASN A 126 4.12 4.10 14.73
CA ASN A 126 2.74 3.70 15.06
C ASN A 126 1.91 3.44 13.81
N GLU A 127 2.07 4.29 12.80
CA GLU A 127 1.36 4.24 11.52
C GLU A 127 1.80 3.02 10.71
N LEU A 128 3.10 2.71 10.72
CA LEU A 128 3.69 1.53 10.09
C LEU A 128 3.26 0.24 10.81
N GLN A 129 3.38 0.19 12.15
CA GLN A 129 3.03 -1.02 12.92
C GLN A 129 1.55 -1.40 12.82
N LYS A 130 0.66 -0.40 12.71
CA LYS A 130 -0.78 -0.63 12.51
C LYS A 130 -1.15 -0.95 11.06
N ASN A 131 -0.18 -0.90 10.14
CA ASN A 131 -0.38 -0.98 8.70
C ASN A 131 -1.31 0.12 8.17
N ASN A 132 -1.41 1.25 8.87
CA ASN A 132 -2.14 2.43 8.40
C ASN A 132 -1.37 3.14 7.27
N LEU A 133 -0.04 3.09 7.30
CA LEU A 133 0.84 3.58 6.24
C LEU A 133 1.57 2.39 5.61
N ILE A 134 1.35 2.17 4.32
CA ILE A 134 1.98 1.10 3.55
C ILE A 134 2.87 1.74 2.50
N ILE A 135 4.17 1.47 2.58
CA ILE A 135 5.15 2.04 1.66
C ILE A 135 5.67 0.94 0.74
N ILE A 136 5.65 1.20 -0.56
CA ILE A 136 6.03 0.26 -1.61
C ILE A 136 7.12 0.89 -2.47
N ASN A 137 8.26 0.20 -2.58
CA ASN A 137 9.33 0.58 -3.50
C ASN A 137 8.95 0.16 -4.92
N THR A 138 8.76 1.12 -5.83
CA THR A 138 8.36 0.83 -7.21
C THR A 138 9.44 0.09 -8.00
N ASN A 139 10.71 0.19 -7.61
CA ASN A 139 11.81 -0.50 -8.31
C ASN A 139 11.84 -2.01 -8.05
N ILE A 140 11.27 -2.46 -6.93
CA ILE A 140 11.27 -3.87 -6.50
C ILE A 140 9.87 -4.50 -6.67
N LEU A 141 8.85 -3.66 -6.87
CA LEU A 141 7.46 -4.08 -6.96
C LEU A 141 7.24 -5.09 -8.10
N SER A 142 6.82 -6.30 -7.74
CA SER A 142 6.36 -7.29 -8.72
C SER A 142 4.84 -7.28 -8.86
N GLU A 143 4.33 -7.72 -10.02
CA GLU A 143 2.89 -7.92 -10.23
C GLU A 143 2.31 -8.92 -9.23
N PHE A 144 3.11 -9.90 -8.79
CA PHE A 144 2.70 -10.87 -7.79
C PHE A 144 2.45 -10.22 -6.42
N ASP A 145 3.27 -9.24 -6.04
CA ASP A 145 3.07 -8.48 -4.80
C ASP A 145 1.76 -7.71 -4.85
N LEU A 146 1.50 -7.01 -5.97
CA LEU A 146 0.23 -6.32 -6.21
C LEU A 146 -0.96 -7.29 -6.14
N LEU A 147 -0.86 -8.45 -6.78
CA LEU A 147 -1.92 -9.44 -6.72
C LEU A 147 -2.19 -9.90 -5.29
N ASN A 148 -1.14 -10.10 -4.48
CA ASN A 148 -1.29 -10.47 -3.08
C ASN A 148 -2.00 -9.41 -2.24
N PHE A 149 -1.82 -8.11 -2.54
CA PHE A 149 -2.58 -7.03 -1.89
C PHE A 149 -4.10 -7.17 -2.12
N TYR A 150 -4.50 -7.57 -3.33
CA TYR A 150 -5.92 -7.66 -3.73
C TYR A 150 -6.53 -9.07 -3.62
N LYS A 151 -5.73 -10.11 -3.34
CA LYS A 151 -6.15 -11.52 -3.35
C LYS A 151 -7.09 -11.94 -2.22
N LYS A 152 -7.08 -11.26 -1.06
CA LYS A 152 -7.90 -11.68 0.09
C LYS A 152 -9.35 -11.24 -0.13
N ALA A 153 -10.28 -12.20 -0.16
CA ALA A 153 -11.74 -12.00 -0.28
C ALA A 153 -12.36 -11.01 0.73
N ASN A 154 -11.63 -10.65 1.79
CA ASN A 154 -12.00 -9.67 2.81
C ASN A 154 -10.97 -8.52 2.93
N SER A 155 -10.13 -8.30 1.91
CA SER A 155 -9.25 -7.14 1.94
C SER A 155 -10.07 -5.87 1.70
N ILE A 156 -9.94 -4.92 2.61
CA ILE A 156 -10.44 -3.55 2.48
C ILE A 156 -10.08 -2.96 1.10
N PHE A 157 -8.90 -3.30 0.58
CA PHE A 157 -8.41 -2.89 -0.75
C PHE A 157 -9.31 -3.37 -1.89
N LEU A 158 -9.79 -4.62 -1.87
CA LEU A 158 -10.68 -5.11 -2.92
C LEU A 158 -12.10 -4.55 -2.77
N GLN A 159 -12.61 -4.45 -1.53
CA GLN A 159 -13.95 -3.92 -1.24
C GLN A 159 -14.08 -2.46 -1.71
N PHE A 160 -13.04 -1.66 -1.50
CA PHE A 160 -12.99 -0.24 -1.89
C PHE A 160 -12.22 0.00 -3.19
N SER A 161 -11.99 -1.03 -4.01
CA SER A 161 -11.26 -0.90 -5.27
C SER A 161 -11.94 0.03 -6.29
N ARG A 162 -13.26 0.19 -6.22
CA ARG A 162 -14.02 1.08 -7.12
C ARG A 162 -13.70 2.57 -6.96
N ILE A 163 -13.20 2.98 -5.80
CA ILE A 163 -12.85 4.37 -5.49
C ILE A 163 -11.35 4.63 -5.68
N TYR A 164 -10.63 3.71 -6.33
CA TYR A 164 -9.22 3.84 -6.62
C TYR A 164 -8.93 5.04 -7.54
N PHE A 165 -7.96 5.84 -7.14
CA PHE A 165 -7.25 6.80 -7.97
C PHE A 165 -5.82 6.92 -7.42
N LEU A 166 -4.84 7.20 -8.28
CA LEU A 166 -3.45 7.39 -7.88
C LEU A 166 -3.13 8.89 -7.92
N GLU A 167 -2.96 9.51 -6.75
CA GLU A 167 -2.65 10.94 -6.63
C GLU A 167 -1.13 11.17 -6.59
N LEU A 168 -0.64 12.23 -7.23
CA LEU A 168 0.75 12.67 -7.09
C LEU A 168 0.90 13.57 -5.86
N ILE A 169 1.92 13.33 -5.04
CA ILE A 169 2.15 14.14 -3.84
C ILE A 169 2.65 15.55 -4.16
N SER A 170 3.42 15.71 -5.23
CA SER A 170 3.98 16.99 -5.67
C SER A 170 4.43 16.93 -7.13
N ASN A 171 4.62 18.10 -7.72
CA ASN A 171 5.06 18.24 -9.13
C ASN A 171 6.46 17.64 -9.37
N TYR A 172 7.28 17.48 -8.33
CA TYR A 172 8.59 16.84 -8.46
C TYR A 172 8.51 15.46 -9.13
N TYR A 173 7.45 14.71 -8.86
CA TYR A 173 7.27 13.34 -9.34
C TYR A 173 6.80 13.26 -10.79
N GLU A 174 6.40 14.37 -11.43
CA GLU A 174 6.00 14.39 -12.85
C GLU A 174 7.11 13.90 -13.78
N ARG A 175 8.38 13.98 -13.37
CA ARG A 175 9.51 13.40 -14.12
C ARG A 175 9.42 11.89 -14.33
N TYR A 176 8.61 11.20 -13.53
CA TYR A 176 8.39 9.76 -13.62
C TYR A 176 7.06 9.41 -14.32
N ASN A 177 6.46 10.35 -15.06
CA ASN A 177 5.11 10.20 -15.63
C ASN A 177 4.90 8.89 -16.39
N GLU A 178 5.82 8.48 -17.26
CA GLU A 178 5.67 7.22 -18.00
C GLU A 178 5.61 5.99 -17.08
N GLU A 179 6.37 5.98 -16.01
CA GLU A 179 6.40 4.89 -15.04
C GLU A 179 5.17 4.91 -14.13
N ILE A 180 4.72 6.11 -13.74
CA ILE A 180 3.48 6.32 -12.98
C ILE A 180 2.29 5.79 -13.77
N LEU A 181 2.21 6.12 -15.08
CA LEU A 181 1.15 5.64 -15.96
C LEU A 181 1.17 4.11 -16.08
N LYS A 182 2.35 3.53 -16.32
CA LYS A 182 2.50 2.06 -16.35
C LYS A 182 2.08 1.42 -15.04
N LEU A 183 2.50 1.96 -13.90
CA LEU A 183 2.13 1.47 -12.58
C LEU A 183 0.62 1.54 -12.37
N ASN A 184 -0.01 2.66 -12.73
CA ASN A 184 -1.45 2.85 -12.63
C ASN A 184 -2.20 1.82 -13.48
N ASP A 185 -1.78 1.59 -14.73
CA ASP A 185 -2.36 0.56 -15.59
C ASP A 185 -2.20 -0.85 -15.00
N THR A 186 -1.03 -1.15 -14.44
CA THR A 186 -0.78 -2.43 -13.75
C THR A 186 -1.69 -2.61 -12.54
N ILE A 187 -1.88 -1.58 -11.71
CA ILE A 187 -2.79 -1.63 -10.56
C ILE A 187 -4.23 -1.83 -11.01
N LEU A 188 -4.70 -1.06 -12.01
CA LEU A 188 -6.05 -1.19 -12.56
C LEU A 188 -6.30 -2.58 -13.15
N SER A 189 -5.32 -3.13 -13.88
CA SER A 189 -5.41 -4.49 -14.43
C SER A 189 -5.46 -5.55 -13.33
N THR A 190 -4.67 -5.38 -12.27
CA THR A 190 -4.66 -6.29 -11.11
C THR A 190 -5.99 -6.24 -10.37
N ILE A 191 -6.51 -5.05 -10.08
CA ILE A 191 -7.84 -4.85 -9.48
C ILE A 191 -8.90 -5.57 -10.32
N LYS A 192 -8.87 -5.38 -11.65
CA LYS A 192 -9.81 -6.03 -12.57
C LYS A 192 -9.71 -7.56 -12.48
N ILE A 193 -8.50 -8.11 -12.51
CA ILE A 193 -8.26 -9.56 -12.37
C ILE A 193 -8.80 -10.05 -11.02
N SER A 194 -8.52 -9.35 -9.92
CA SER A 194 -8.98 -9.73 -8.59
C SER A 194 -10.50 -9.69 -8.44
N ILE A 195 -11.17 -8.70 -9.05
CA ILE A 195 -12.64 -8.63 -9.09
C ILE A 195 -13.22 -9.82 -9.87
N ILE A 196 -12.65 -10.15 -11.03
CA ILE A 196 -13.09 -11.29 -11.85
C ILE A 196 -12.88 -12.61 -11.09
N GLN A 197 -11.72 -12.77 -10.44
CA GLN A 197 -11.41 -13.96 -9.63
C GLN A 197 -12.34 -14.11 -8.43
N TYR A 198 -12.74 -13.02 -7.80
CA TYR A 198 -13.67 -13.06 -6.67
C TYR A 198 -15.01 -13.66 -7.09
N GLY A 199 -15.49 -13.31 -8.29
CA GLY A 199 -16.75 -13.81 -8.82
C GLY A 199 -17.95 -13.23 -8.07
N ASN A 200 -18.75 -12.43 -8.75
CA ASN A 200 -19.97 -11.86 -8.18
C ASN A 200 -21.19 -12.05 -9.08
N ASP A 201 -21.13 -13.00 -10.02
CA ASP A 201 -22.27 -13.32 -10.86
C ASP A 201 -23.35 -14.01 -10.03
N SER A 202 -24.44 -13.28 -9.79
CA SER A 202 -25.62 -13.79 -9.10
C SER A 202 -26.21 -15.03 -9.77
N ILE A 203 -26.11 -15.15 -11.10
CA ILE A 203 -26.65 -16.30 -11.84
C ILE A 203 -25.82 -17.55 -11.56
N ASP A 204 -24.49 -17.42 -11.57
CA ASP A 204 -23.58 -18.52 -11.24
C ASP A 204 -23.77 -18.99 -9.79
N ASN A 205 -23.90 -18.04 -8.85
CA ASN A 205 -24.21 -18.37 -7.45
C ASN A 205 -25.55 -19.11 -7.30
N LEU A 206 -26.61 -18.66 -7.98
CA LEU A 206 -27.91 -19.34 -7.96
C LEU A 206 -27.83 -20.74 -8.59
N MET A 207 -27.03 -20.89 -9.65
CA MET A 207 -26.79 -22.18 -10.30
C MET A 207 -26.08 -23.14 -9.34
N GLY A 208 -25.05 -22.67 -8.63
CA GLY A 208 -24.37 -23.43 -7.58
C GLY A 208 -25.32 -23.89 -6.46
N ILE A 209 -26.16 -22.98 -5.95
CA ILE A 209 -27.18 -23.31 -4.93
C ILE A 209 -28.18 -24.34 -5.48
N LYS A 210 -28.66 -24.16 -6.71
CA LYS A 210 -29.60 -25.08 -7.37
C LYS A 210 -28.99 -26.49 -7.48
N HIS A 211 -27.75 -26.59 -7.97
CA HIS A 211 -27.04 -27.87 -8.06
C HIS A 211 -26.79 -28.48 -6.69
N PHE A 212 -26.47 -27.68 -5.67
CA PHE A 212 -26.32 -28.16 -4.30
C PHE A 212 -27.63 -28.77 -3.77
N ILE A 213 -28.76 -28.07 -3.90
CA ILE A 213 -30.08 -28.55 -3.46
C ILE A 213 -30.45 -29.85 -4.18
N TYR A 214 -30.27 -29.92 -5.50
CA TYR A 214 -30.57 -31.13 -6.28
C TYR A 214 -29.75 -32.35 -5.85
N ASN A 215 -28.52 -32.14 -5.38
CA ASN A 215 -27.64 -33.22 -4.95
C ASN A 215 -27.68 -33.48 -3.44
N LEU A 216 -28.38 -32.65 -2.66
CA LEU A 216 -28.40 -32.74 -1.20
C LEU A 216 -28.92 -34.09 -0.71
N SER A 217 -30.00 -34.61 -1.30
CA SER A 217 -30.54 -35.93 -0.94
C SER A 217 -29.53 -37.06 -1.19
N LYS A 218 -28.80 -37.00 -2.31
CA LYS A 218 -27.73 -37.95 -2.63
C LYS A 218 -26.56 -37.84 -1.65
N LEU A 219 -26.18 -36.63 -1.28
CA LEU A 219 -25.12 -36.37 -0.29
C LEU A 219 -25.47 -37.00 1.07
N LEU A 220 -26.73 -36.87 1.52
CA LEU A 220 -27.20 -37.41 2.80
C LEU A 220 -27.36 -38.94 2.80
N THR A 221 -27.61 -39.54 1.63
CA THR A 221 -27.87 -40.99 1.50
C THR A 221 -26.62 -41.81 1.21
N HIS A 222 -25.52 -41.18 0.79
CA HIS A 222 -24.26 -41.86 0.49
C HIS A 222 -23.26 -41.71 1.65
N PRO A 223 -22.36 -42.68 1.86
CA PRO A 223 -21.38 -42.60 2.93
C PRO A 223 -20.44 -41.41 2.73
N HIS A 224 -20.13 -40.71 3.81
CA HIS A 224 -19.12 -39.66 3.82
C HIS A 224 -17.79 -40.17 3.24
N SER A 225 -17.03 -39.25 2.63
CA SER A 225 -15.74 -39.52 1.99
C SER A 225 -14.78 -40.34 2.88
N GLU A 226 -14.72 -40.04 4.19
CA GLU A 226 -13.91 -40.81 5.14
C GLU A 226 -14.36 -42.27 5.30
N ILE A 227 -15.67 -42.50 5.39
CA ILE A 227 -16.25 -43.85 5.51
C ILE A 227 -16.06 -44.62 4.20
N PHE A 228 -16.22 -43.94 3.07
CA PHE A 228 -15.97 -44.50 1.76
C PHE A 228 -14.51 -44.89 1.56
N LEU A 229 -13.56 -44.02 1.94
CA LEU A 229 -12.13 -44.29 1.89
C LEU A 229 -11.75 -45.47 2.77
N LYS A 230 -12.27 -45.53 4.02
CA LYS A 230 -12.08 -46.69 4.90
C LYS A 230 -12.62 -47.98 4.30
N LYS A 231 -13.80 -47.93 3.68
CA LYS A 231 -14.41 -49.09 3.01
C LYS A 231 -13.64 -49.56 1.78
N ARG A 232 -12.92 -48.68 1.09
CA ARG A 232 -12.21 -48.96 -0.17
C ARG A 232 -10.70 -49.19 0.03
N TYR A 233 -10.16 -48.88 1.20
CA TYR A 233 -8.74 -49.02 1.51
C TYR A 233 -8.30 -50.48 1.40
N LYS A 234 -7.28 -50.75 0.58
CA LYS A 234 -6.70 -52.09 0.29
C LYS A 234 -7.62 -53.11 -0.39
N LEU A 235 -8.74 -52.68 -0.97
CA LEU A 235 -9.59 -53.55 -1.81
C LEU A 235 -9.18 -53.60 -3.29
N SER A 236 -8.13 -52.86 -3.69
CA SER A 236 -7.62 -52.81 -5.06
C SER A 236 -6.35 -53.64 -5.30
N ASP A 237 -5.88 -54.39 -4.30
CA ASP A 237 -4.69 -55.27 -4.40
C ASP A 237 -5.07 -56.74 -4.74
N THR A 238 -6.22 -56.95 -5.41
CA THR A 238 -6.64 -58.25 -5.97
C THR A 238 -6.81 -58.16 -7.47
#